data_AF-A0A7C5HBF9-F1
#
_entry.id   AF-A0A7C5HBF9-F1
#
_cell.length_a   1.000
_cell.length_b   1.000
_cell.length_c   1.000
_cell.angle_alpha   90.00
_cell.angle_beta   90.00
_cell.angle_gamma   90.00
#
_symmetry.space_group_name_H-M   'P 1'
#
loop_
_entity.id
_entity.type
_entity.pdbx_description
1 polymer ?
#
loop_
_entity_poly.entity_id
_entity_poly.type
_entity_poly.pdbx_seq_one_letter_code
_entity_poly.pdbx_strand_id
1 'polypeptide(L)'
;MKKFLIMIIIIICFTSLSAKGKIEAEVKRDRAIVRKGPASFFEIISEMRKGDIFTILDEEDGWFEITYADNMGFVSQKVTKENKGQEDFFSRMATKPVSLQISQHGMSAGVKGFAERFSRKFDGDLSFSEILEKYSFSQKEYEKFRKKTYKGFNLKKNRKKIHLPDYSGKEYFSFSEEGIGIGIASKIASIGLYRNRNIQDYINFVGNIIVESTDAYDIGFKFFILDTNKVNAYACPGGIIFITKGMLKQIDSEAELAFVLAHEIAHVARHHGMLELEERKQQVMADDAFMDMEKEMDEIGGGFDEEIGDVEAEMEDLAVQFYDTIFNGRLEQYEEEADHLGLLYTARAGYNAREALALLNRLYLIESQSTNEHYTYQQIRKRISIMKNNPYHLSLPKKLFNHKARWKEAAIFID
;
A
#
# COMPACT_ATOMS: atom_id res chain seq x y z
N MET A 1 47.58 14.86 47.34
CA MET A 1 46.57 15.76 46.74
C MET A 1 46.36 15.60 45.22
N LYS A 2 47.22 14.89 44.46
CA LYS A 2 47.03 14.70 42.99
C LYS A 2 46.07 13.58 42.56
N LYS A 3 45.62 12.71 43.46
CA LYS A 3 44.67 11.61 43.14
C LYS A 3 43.18 12.00 43.27
N PHE A 4 42.86 13.13 43.92
CA PHE A 4 41.48 13.60 44.06
C PHE A 4 41.01 14.48 42.90
N LEU A 5 41.94 15.11 42.16
CA LEU A 5 41.61 16.00 41.05
C LEU A 5 41.24 15.25 39.75
N ILE A 6 41.74 14.03 39.56
CA ILE A 6 41.45 13.21 38.37
C ILE A 6 40.07 12.55 38.47
N MET A 7 39.55 12.33 39.68
CA MET A 7 38.22 11.73 39.87
C MET A 7 37.07 12.74 39.62
N ILE A 8 37.33 14.04 39.75
CA ILE A 8 36.34 15.09 39.44
C ILE A 8 36.27 15.36 37.92
N ILE A 9 37.37 15.20 37.18
CA ILE A 9 37.38 15.36 35.72
C ILE A 9 36.69 14.17 35.01
N ILE A 10 36.74 12.96 35.57
CA ILE A 10 36.01 11.79 35.04
C ILE A 10 34.50 11.86 35.33
N ILE A 11 34.08 12.54 36.40
CA ILE A 11 32.66 12.77 36.71
C ILE A 11 32.06 13.89 35.83
N ILE A 12 32.86 14.86 35.38
CA ILE A 12 32.40 15.93 34.47
C ILE A 12 32.38 15.49 33.00
N CYS A 13 33.09 14.40 32.62
CA CYS A 13 33.01 13.84 31.27
C CYS A 13 31.81 12.89 31.03
N PHE A 14 30.95 12.66 32.03
CA PHE A 14 29.69 11.90 31.88
C PHE A 14 28.42 12.76 31.94
N THR A 15 28.56 14.09 31.91
CA THR A 15 27.42 15.03 31.82
C THR A 15 27.55 15.97 30.63
N SER A 16 28.01 15.46 29.50
CA SER A 16 27.64 16.01 28.20
C SER A 16 26.84 14.95 27.44
N LEU A 17 25.79 14.44 28.09
CA LEU A 17 24.64 13.98 27.33
C LEU A 17 24.13 15.25 26.64
N SER A 18 24.53 15.40 25.38
CA SER A 18 23.99 16.42 24.51
C SER A 18 22.48 16.31 24.62
N ALA A 19 21.86 17.28 25.30
CA ALA A 19 20.45 17.55 25.14
C ALA A 19 20.30 18.02 23.68
N LYS A 20 20.29 17.06 22.74
CA LYS A 20 19.61 17.28 21.46
C LYS A 20 18.23 17.74 21.87
N GLY A 21 17.90 19.00 21.59
CA GLY A 21 16.58 19.55 21.87
C GLY A 21 15.55 18.55 21.38
N LYS A 22 14.55 18.24 22.22
CA LYS A 22 13.47 17.34 21.83
C LYS A 22 12.88 17.88 20.53
N ILE A 23 13.07 17.15 19.44
CA ILE A 23 12.48 17.52 18.16
C ILE A 23 11.02 17.11 18.28
N GLU A 24 10.15 18.10 18.43
CA GLU A 24 8.71 17.89 18.44
C GLU A 24 8.18 17.96 17.00
N ALA A 25 7.24 17.09 16.68
CA ALA A 25 6.54 17.08 15.41
C ALA A 25 5.03 16.97 15.63
N GLU A 26 4.27 17.43 14.64
CA GLU A 26 2.82 17.44 14.66
C GLU A 26 2.27 16.48 13.60
N VAL A 27 1.18 15.77 13.93
CA VAL A 27 0.45 14.94 12.97
C VAL A 27 -0.32 15.82 11.98
N LYS A 28 -0.01 15.72 10.68
CA LYS A 28 -0.68 16.49 9.61
C LYS A 28 -1.88 15.79 8.96
N ARG A 29 -1.97 14.47 9.04
CA ARG A 29 -3.07 13.66 8.49
C ARG A 29 -4.21 13.54 9.49
N ASP A 30 -5.40 13.19 9.02
CA ASP A 30 -6.58 12.99 9.89
C ASP A 30 -6.33 11.91 10.96
N ARG A 31 -5.47 10.94 10.62
CA ARG A 31 -5.07 9.80 11.43
C ARG A 31 -3.59 9.49 11.23
N ALA A 32 -2.91 9.16 12.32
CA ALA A 32 -1.57 8.58 12.32
C ALA A 32 -1.52 7.33 13.18
N ILE A 33 -0.93 6.26 12.64
CA ILE A 33 -0.82 4.98 13.32
C ILE A 33 0.55 4.83 13.96
N VAL A 34 0.53 4.55 15.27
CA VAL A 34 1.73 4.21 16.05
C VAL A 34 1.85 2.70 16.12
N ARG A 35 3.00 2.18 15.71
CA ARG A 35 3.29 0.76 15.62
C ARG A 35 4.40 0.35 16.56
N LYS A 36 4.51 -0.94 16.82
CA LYS A 36 5.58 -1.53 17.62
C LYS A 36 6.96 -1.50 16.95
N GLY A 37 7.02 -1.28 15.63
CA GLY A 37 8.26 -1.26 14.86
C GLY A 37 8.16 -0.47 13.54
N PRO A 38 9.29 -0.23 12.86
CA PRO A 38 9.40 0.68 11.71
C PRO A 38 8.97 0.03 10.38
N ALA A 39 7.76 -0.54 10.33
CA ALA A 39 7.13 -1.00 9.08
C ALA A 39 5.62 -1.15 9.23
N SER A 40 4.90 -1.12 8.10
CA SER A 40 3.43 -1.12 8.09
C SER A 40 2.76 -2.42 8.55
N PHE A 41 3.51 -3.54 8.60
CA PHE A 41 3.02 -4.83 9.09
C PHE A 41 3.20 -5.02 10.61
N PHE A 42 3.89 -4.10 11.31
CA PHE A 42 3.99 -4.17 12.77
C PHE A 42 2.66 -3.91 13.45
N GLU A 43 2.48 -4.56 14.59
CA GLU A 43 1.33 -4.41 15.49
C GLU A 43 1.06 -2.92 15.78
N ILE A 44 -0.20 -2.53 15.66
CA ILE A 44 -0.69 -1.19 16.01
C ILE A 44 -0.82 -1.13 17.53
N ILE A 45 -0.19 -0.14 18.14
CA ILE A 45 -0.22 0.05 19.59
C ILE A 45 -1.02 1.29 20.01
N SER A 46 -1.11 2.30 19.15
CA SER A 46 -1.89 3.51 19.39
C SER A 46 -2.24 4.22 18.08
N GLU A 47 -3.17 5.14 18.16
CA GLU A 47 -3.53 6.08 17.09
C GLU A 47 -3.38 7.51 17.60
N MET A 48 -2.97 8.41 16.72
CA MET A 48 -2.89 9.85 16.95
C MET A 48 -3.77 10.57 15.93
N ARG A 49 -4.31 11.71 16.32
CA ARG A 49 -5.18 12.57 15.50
C ARG A 49 -4.39 13.71 14.88
N LYS A 50 -4.96 14.32 13.84
CA LYS A 50 -4.44 15.58 13.30
C LYS A 50 -4.26 16.62 14.40
N GLY A 51 -3.09 17.26 14.43
CA GLY A 51 -2.72 18.24 15.46
C GLY A 51 -2.05 17.64 16.69
N ASP A 52 -2.03 16.32 16.86
CA ASP A 52 -1.32 15.70 17.98
C ASP A 52 0.19 15.96 17.86
N ILE A 53 0.80 16.36 18.98
CA ILE A 53 2.23 16.64 19.07
C ILE A 53 2.92 15.47 19.78
N PHE A 54 4.06 15.03 19.26
CA PHE A 54 4.87 13.97 19.84
C PHE A 54 6.37 14.31 19.76
N THR A 55 7.17 13.65 20.60
CA THR A 55 8.63 13.80 20.60
C THR A 55 9.27 12.73 19.73
N ILE A 56 10.17 13.12 18.82
CA ILE A 56 11.00 12.22 18.01
C ILE A 56 12.25 11.85 18.81
N LEU A 57 12.52 10.54 18.91
CA LEU A 57 13.66 9.94 19.59
C LEU A 57 14.76 9.54 18.60
N ASP A 58 14.38 8.85 17.53
CA ASP A 58 15.28 8.39 16.47
C ASP A 58 14.55 8.28 15.12
N GLU A 59 15.31 8.05 14.06
CA GLU A 59 14.83 7.90 12.70
C GLU A 59 15.41 6.66 12.01
N GLU A 60 14.54 5.78 11.51
CA GLU A 60 14.94 4.62 10.72
C GLU A 60 14.01 4.39 9.52
N ASP A 61 14.59 4.37 8.30
CA ASP A 61 13.92 3.96 7.05
C ASP A 61 12.54 4.59 6.81
N GLY A 62 12.37 5.89 7.11
CA GLY A 62 11.10 6.61 6.92
C GLY A 62 10.17 6.57 8.12
N TRP A 63 10.60 5.99 9.25
CA TRP A 63 9.85 5.96 10.50
C TRP A 63 10.55 6.78 11.57
N PHE A 64 9.77 7.49 12.38
CA PHE A 64 10.23 8.10 13.62
C PHE A 64 9.91 7.19 14.78
N GLU A 65 10.91 6.90 15.61
CA GLU A 65 10.69 6.39 16.96
C GLU A 65 10.20 7.54 17.84
N ILE A 66 9.09 7.35 18.55
CA ILE A 66 8.41 8.41 19.28
C ILE A 66 8.00 7.96 20.68
N THR A 67 7.79 8.94 21.55
CA THR A 67 7.02 8.74 22.78
C THR A 67 5.68 9.49 22.66
N TYR A 68 4.57 8.78 22.87
CA TYR A 68 3.22 9.34 22.89
C TYR A 68 2.37 8.64 23.96
N ALA A 69 1.71 9.44 24.82
CA ALA A 69 0.88 8.95 25.93
C ALA A 69 1.56 7.83 26.77
N ASP A 70 2.81 8.06 27.17
CA ASP A 70 3.68 7.15 27.93
C ASP A 70 4.04 5.82 27.24
N ASN A 71 3.72 5.66 25.96
CA ASN A 71 4.11 4.51 25.15
C ASN A 71 5.22 4.89 24.15
N MET A 72 6.17 3.98 23.95
CA MET A 72 7.17 4.07 22.87
C MET A 72 6.67 3.29 21.65
N GLY A 73 6.88 3.87 20.46
CA GLY A 73 6.52 3.23 19.20
C GLY A 73 7.04 3.97 17.99
N PHE A 74 6.58 3.56 16.82
CA PHE A 74 7.04 4.07 15.53
C PHE A 74 5.88 4.67 14.75
N VAL A 75 6.10 5.85 14.18
CA VAL A 75 5.14 6.54 13.29
C VAL A 75 5.81 6.89 11.96
N SER A 76 5.05 6.79 10.87
CA SER A 76 5.54 7.15 9.53
C SER A 76 5.88 8.64 9.46
N GLN A 77 7.04 8.99 8.90
CA GLN A 77 7.41 10.41 8.69
C GLN A 77 6.41 11.13 7.80
N LYS A 78 5.76 10.43 6.86
CA LYS A 78 4.81 11.03 5.94
C LYS A 78 3.56 11.57 6.63
N VAL A 79 3.28 11.19 7.88
CA VAL A 79 2.14 11.74 8.63
C VAL A 79 2.50 12.98 9.45
N THR A 80 3.75 13.44 9.34
CA THR A 80 4.30 14.46 10.23
C THR A 80 4.57 15.77 9.50
N LYS A 81 4.50 16.87 10.24
CA LYS A 81 5.01 18.18 9.85
C LYS A 81 5.93 18.67 10.97
N GLU A 82 7.15 19.07 10.61
CA GLU A 82 8.10 19.62 11.58
C GLU A 82 7.54 20.91 12.18
N ASN A 83 7.50 20.96 13.51
CA ASN A 83 7.10 22.17 14.23
C ASN A 83 8.37 22.97 14.52
N LYS A 84 8.72 23.91 13.62
CA LYS A 84 9.83 24.84 13.85
C LYS A 84 9.41 25.86 14.89
N GLY A 85 9.56 25.49 16.16
CA GLY A 85 9.50 26.32 17.36
C GLY A 85 8.78 27.66 17.25
N GLN A 86 7.54 27.70 17.72
CA GLN A 86 7.06 28.84 18.49
C GLN A 86 6.48 28.31 19.79
N GLU A 87 7.08 28.73 20.91
CA GLU A 87 6.62 28.43 22.26
C GLU A 87 5.19 28.94 22.41
N ASP A 88 4.22 28.03 22.54
CA ASP A 88 2.98 28.33 23.25
C ASP A 88 2.72 27.24 24.29
N PHE A 89 3.31 27.47 25.46
CA PHE A 89 3.37 26.55 26.61
C PHE A 89 1.97 26.29 27.23
N PHE A 90 0.93 27.02 26.82
CA PHE A 90 -0.41 26.97 27.41
C PHE A 90 -1.51 26.30 26.58
N SER A 91 -1.20 25.73 25.41
CA SER A 91 -2.17 24.95 24.62
C SER A 91 -2.18 23.44 24.96
N ARG A 92 -1.37 23.03 25.94
CA ARG A 92 -1.23 21.63 26.37
C ARG A 92 -2.38 21.21 27.28
N MET A 93 -3.46 20.74 26.68
CA MET A 93 -4.26 19.67 27.24
C MET A 93 -4.40 18.59 26.19
N ALA A 94 -3.78 17.44 26.45
CA ALA A 94 -4.04 16.21 25.72
C ALA A 94 -5.55 15.98 25.71
N THR A 95 -6.16 16.08 24.53
CA THR A 95 -7.45 15.44 24.31
C THR A 95 -7.22 13.98 24.66
N LYS A 96 -7.98 13.49 25.66
CA LYS A 96 -7.91 12.08 26.07
C LYS A 96 -7.95 11.21 24.81
N PRO A 97 -7.12 10.17 24.69
CA PRO A 97 -7.21 9.24 23.58
C PRO A 97 -8.66 8.73 23.55
N VAL A 98 -9.40 9.12 22.52
CA VAL A 98 -10.73 8.56 22.29
C VAL A 98 -10.45 7.14 21.80
N SER A 99 -10.74 6.16 22.64
CA SER A 99 -10.63 4.75 22.29
C SER A 99 -11.68 4.42 21.23
N LEU A 100 -11.37 4.64 19.96
CA LEU A 100 -11.99 3.85 18.91
C LEU A 100 -11.45 2.43 19.05
N GLN A 101 -12.33 1.45 19.22
CA GLN A 101 -11.94 0.04 19.12
C GLN A 101 -11.51 -0.21 17.66
N ILE A 102 -10.21 -0.22 17.44
CA ILE A 102 -9.59 -0.47 16.15
C ILE A 102 -9.04 -1.88 16.20
N SER A 103 -9.35 -2.69 15.19
CA SER A 103 -8.77 -4.03 15.08
C SER A 103 -7.24 -3.93 14.97
N GLN A 104 -6.53 -5.03 15.24
CA GLN A 104 -5.07 -5.13 15.06
C GLN A 104 -4.60 -4.66 13.66
N HIS A 105 -5.50 -4.69 12.68
CA HIS A 105 -5.26 -4.33 11.28
C HIS A 105 -5.70 -2.93 10.88
N GLY A 106 -6.14 -2.10 11.83
CA GLY A 106 -6.50 -0.71 11.57
C GLY A 106 -7.94 -0.50 11.11
N MET A 107 -8.75 -1.56 10.98
CA MET A 107 -10.16 -1.46 10.56
C MET A 107 -11.04 -1.02 11.73
N SER A 108 -11.87 -0.01 11.49
CA SER A 108 -12.89 0.47 12.40
C SER A 108 -14.20 -0.33 12.25
N ALA A 109 -15.10 -0.19 13.23
CA ALA A 109 -16.44 -0.79 13.15
C ALA A 109 -17.26 -0.31 11.94
N GLY A 110 -17.15 0.97 11.57
CA GLY A 110 -17.90 1.51 10.42
C GLY A 110 -17.35 1.05 9.07
N VAL A 111 -16.01 0.93 8.92
CA VAL A 111 -15.38 0.34 7.72
C VAL A 111 -15.86 -1.10 7.55
N LYS A 112 -15.85 -1.87 8.65
CA LYS A 112 -16.32 -3.27 8.65
C LYS A 112 -17.81 -3.35 8.27
N GLY A 113 -18.65 -2.55 8.92
CA GLY A 113 -20.09 -2.55 8.66
C GLY A 113 -20.44 -2.18 7.22
N PHE A 114 -19.74 -1.21 6.62
CA PHE A 114 -19.89 -0.87 5.21
C PHE A 114 -19.49 -2.03 4.30
N ALA A 115 -18.30 -2.60 4.50
CA ALA A 115 -17.79 -3.69 3.69
C ALA A 115 -18.70 -4.93 3.72
N GLU A 116 -19.26 -5.27 4.89
CA GLU A 116 -20.24 -6.36 5.01
C GLU A 116 -21.52 -6.10 4.21
N ARG A 117 -22.06 -4.87 4.25
CA ARG A 117 -23.25 -4.50 3.45
C ARG A 117 -22.95 -4.61 1.96
N PHE A 118 -21.84 -4.04 1.52
CA PHE A 118 -21.38 -4.13 0.13
C PHE A 118 -21.24 -5.59 -0.33
N SER A 119 -20.53 -6.41 0.45
CA SER A 119 -20.31 -7.81 0.09
C SER A 119 -21.62 -8.61 -0.01
N ARG A 120 -22.66 -8.30 0.78
CA ARG A 120 -23.98 -8.96 0.63
C ARG A 120 -24.66 -8.56 -0.68
N LYS A 121 -24.60 -7.28 -1.04
CA LYS A 121 -25.27 -6.74 -2.24
C LYS A 121 -24.67 -7.28 -3.54
N PHE A 122 -23.37 -7.54 -3.57
CA PHE A 122 -22.65 -7.96 -4.78
C PHE A 122 -22.24 -9.43 -4.79
N ASP A 123 -22.85 -10.30 -3.97
CA ASP A 123 -22.49 -11.72 -3.88
C ASP A 123 -20.98 -11.94 -3.64
N GLY A 124 -20.42 -11.16 -2.71
CA GLY A 124 -19.03 -11.29 -2.26
C GLY A 124 -18.87 -12.34 -1.15
N ASP A 125 -17.63 -12.74 -0.90
CA ASP A 125 -17.29 -13.65 0.20
C ASP A 125 -17.36 -12.91 1.54
N LEU A 126 -18.48 -13.10 2.25
CA LEU A 126 -18.71 -12.51 3.58
C LEU A 126 -17.69 -12.97 4.64
N SER A 127 -17.01 -14.09 4.42
CA SER A 127 -15.96 -14.56 5.33
C SER A 127 -14.64 -13.81 5.13
N PHE A 128 -14.48 -13.04 4.06
CA PHE A 128 -13.24 -12.34 3.76
C PHE A 128 -12.88 -11.29 4.80
N SER A 129 -13.87 -10.59 5.38
CA SER A 129 -13.65 -9.65 6.47
C SER A 129 -13.04 -10.34 7.71
N GLU A 130 -13.50 -11.54 8.05
CA GLU A 130 -12.91 -12.35 9.11
C GLU A 130 -11.50 -12.83 8.77
N ILE A 131 -11.24 -13.15 7.49
CA ILE A 131 -9.90 -13.53 7.01
C ILE A 131 -8.94 -12.34 7.18
N LEU A 132 -9.38 -11.12 6.86
CA LEU A 132 -8.62 -9.90 7.10
C LEU A 132 -8.38 -9.64 8.59
N GLU A 133 -9.37 -9.88 9.44
CA GLU A 133 -9.21 -9.75 10.90
C GLU A 133 -8.22 -10.74 11.48
N LYS A 134 -8.25 -11.99 11.00
CA LYS A 134 -7.38 -13.09 11.40
C LYS A 134 -6.07 -13.13 10.62
N TYR A 135 -5.85 -12.20 9.70
CA TYR A 135 -4.63 -12.13 8.90
C TYR A 135 -3.44 -12.06 9.84
N SER A 136 -2.45 -12.93 9.62
CA SER A 136 -1.28 -12.99 10.49
C SER A 136 -0.02 -12.88 9.65
N PHE A 137 0.84 -11.94 10.00
CA PHE A 137 2.14 -11.78 9.38
C PHE A 137 3.25 -12.10 10.38
N SER A 138 4.07 -13.09 10.07
CA SER A 138 5.14 -13.55 10.96
C SER A 138 6.35 -12.62 10.85
N GLN A 139 6.41 -11.62 11.74
CA GLN A 139 7.52 -10.65 11.80
C GLN A 139 8.90 -11.35 11.86
N LYS A 140 9.02 -12.37 12.72
CA LYS A 140 10.27 -13.12 12.91
C LYS A 140 10.74 -13.81 11.62
N GLU A 141 9.81 -14.41 10.88
CA GLU A 141 10.14 -15.09 9.62
C GLU A 141 10.43 -14.09 8.51
N TYR A 142 9.70 -12.98 8.48
CA TYR A 142 9.98 -11.87 7.57
C TYR A 142 11.37 -11.28 7.78
N GLU A 143 11.77 -10.99 9.02
CA GLU A 143 13.11 -10.45 9.32
C GLU A 143 14.22 -11.42 8.88
N LYS A 144 14.01 -12.72 9.09
CA LYS A 144 14.92 -13.77 8.60
C LYS A 144 14.98 -13.77 7.07
N PHE A 145 13.84 -13.66 6.40
CA PHE A 145 13.74 -13.58 4.94
C PHE A 145 14.46 -12.34 4.40
N ARG A 146 14.16 -11.15 4.94
CA ARG A 146 14.76 -9.85 4.61
C ARG A 146 16.28 -9.87 4.79
N LYS A 147 16.77 -10.39 5.93
CA LYS A 147 18.21 -10.53 6.20
C LYS A 147 18.90 -11.47 5.20
N LYS A 148 18.24 -12.56 4.79
CA LYS A 148 18.74 -13.47 3.75
C LYS A 148 18.78 -12.77 2.39
N THR A 149 17.71 -12.08 2.00
CA THR A 149 17.61 -11.34 0.73
C THR A 149 18.74 -10.31 0.60
N TYR A 150 18.96 -9.51 1.65
CA TYR A 150 19.92 -8.41 1.59
C TYR A 150 21.33 -8.75 2.06
N LYS A 151 21.67 -10.04 2.21
CA LYS A 151 23.01 -10.45 2.63
C LYS A 151 24.06 -9.95 1.61
N GLY A 152 24.91 -9.02 2.04
CA GLY A 152 25.93 -8.42 1.19
C GLY A 152 25.41 -7.34 0.22
N PHE A 153 24.14 -6.93 0.34
CA PHE A 153 23.52 -5.89 -0.46
C PHE A 153 23.26 -4.64 0.38
N ASN A 154 23.69 -3.47 -0.09
CA ASN A 154 23.44 -2.21 0.60
C ASN A 154 22.17 -1.55 0.04
N LEU A 155 21.04 -1.85 0.68
CA LEU A 155 19.71 -1.36 0.29
C LEU A 155 19.61 0.17 0.33
N LYS A 156 20.10 0.80 1.40
CA LYS A 156 20.09 2.27 1.55
C LYS A 156 20.83 2.96 0.41
N LYS A 157 22.00 2.45 0.02
CA LYS A 157 22.76 2.95 -1.14
C LYS A 157 22.04 2.70 -2.46
N ASN A 158 21.33 1.58 -2.59
CA ASN A 158 20.54 1.28 -3.78
C ASN A 158 19.36 2.26 -3.95
N ARG A 159 18.58 2.46 -2.89
CA ARG A 159 17.44 3.40 -2.87
C ARG A 159 17.87 4.83 -3.20
N LYS A 160 19.04 5.27 -2.72
CA LYS A 160 19.59 6.60 -3.08
C LYS A 160 19.94 6.78 -4.56
N LYS A 161 20.15 5.70 -5.32
CA LYS A 161 20.52 5.79 -6.74
C LYS A 161 19.31 5.86 -7.67
N ILE A 162 18.19 5.30 -7.24
CA ILE A 162 17.00 5.13 -8.07
C ILE A 162 15.93 6.04 -7.51
N HIS A 163 15.81 7.28 -7.98
CA HIS A 163 14.84 8.22 -7.42
C HIS A 163 13.41 7.86 -7.84
N LEU A 164 12.45 8.10 -6.97
CA LEU A 164 11.03 8.02 -7.32
C LEU A 164 10.59 9.39 -7.85
N PRO A 165 9.68 9.44 -8.85
CA PRO A 165 9.08 10.69 -9.26
C PRO A 165 8.24 11.25 -8.10
N ASP A 166 8.27 12.58 -7.95
CA ASP A 166 7.46 13.27 -6.96
C ASP A 166 5.97 12.97 -7.21
N TYR A 167 5.21 12.89 -6.12
CA TYR A 167 3.77 12.67 -6.15
C TYR A 167 3.08 13.80 -5.40
N SER A 168 2.24 14.56 -6.10
CA SER A 168 1.47 15.67 -5.52
C SER A 168 0.04 15.28 -5.13
N GLY A 169 -0.35 14.02 -5.38
CA GLY A 169 -1.67 13.52 -5.07
C GLY A 169 -1.87 13.16 -3.59
N LYS A 170 -3.03 12.57 -3.29
CA LYS A 170 -3.38 12.14 -1.94
C LYS A 170 -2.46 11.02 -1.48
N GLU A 171 -1.78 11.19 -0.34
CA GLU A 171 -0.76 10.24 0.12
C GLU A 171 -1.27 9.15 1.09
N TYR A 172 -2.57 9.07 1.32
CA TYR A 172 -3.20 8.19 2.31
C TYR A 172 -4.63 7.81 1.91
N PHE A 173 -5.13 6.70 2.43
CA PHE A 173 -6.52 6.29 2.20
C PHE A 173 -7.47 6.95 3.19
N SER A 174 -8.62 7.42 2.72
CA SER A 174 -9.71 7.78 3.63
C SER A 174 -10.40 6.51 4.16
N PHE A 175 -11.16 6.67 5.23
CA PHE A 175 -12.00 5.62 5.78
C PHE A 175 -12.93 5.00 4.72
N SER A 176 -13.56 5.86 3.92
CA SER A 176 -14.47 5.45 2.86
C SER A 176 -13.73 4.62 1.79
N GLU A 177 -12.52 5.04 1.41
CA GLU A 177 -11.69 4.30 0.46
C GLU A 177 -11.26 2.93 1.01
N GLU A 178 -10.90 2.83 2.29
CA GLU A 178 -10.62 1.55 2.95
C GLU A 178 -11.85 0.63 2.93
N GLY A 179 -13.04 1.17 3.23
CA GLY A 179 -14.31 0.44 3.18
C GLY A 179 -14.65 -0.09 1.78
N ILE A 180 -14.53 0.76 0.76
CA ILE A 180 -14.71 0.40 -0.66
C ILE A 180 -13.72 -0.70 -1.04
N GLY A 181 -12.45 -0.54 -0.66
CA GLY A 181 -11.39 -1.50 -0.91
C GLY A 181 -11.71 -2.89 -0.37
N ILE A 182 -12.18 -3.00 0.88
CA ILE A 182 -12.57 -4.28 1.50
C ILE A 182 -13.81 -4.86 0.82
N GLY A 183 -14.79 -4.02 0.47
CA GLY A 183 -15.97 -4.46 -0.27
C GLY A 183 -15.60 -5.13 -1.59
N ILE A 184 -14.80 -4.44 -2.42
CA ILE A 184 -14.31 -4.98 -3.69
C ILE A 184 -13.48 -6.24 -3.47
N ALA A 185 -12.58 -6.23 -2.48
CA ALA A 185 -11.75 -7.37 -2.17
C ALA A 185 -12.59 -8.59 -1.75
N SER A 186 -13.70 -8.40 -1.05
CA SER A 186 -14.64 -9.47 -0.69
C SER A 186 -15.30 -10.06 -1.94
N LYS A 187 -15.62 -9.22 -2.94
CA LYS A 187 -16.11 -9.71 -4.24
C LYS A 187 -15.05 -10.51 -5.00
N ILE A 188 -13.82 -10.00 -5.10
CA ILE A 188 -12.72 -10.72 -5.77
C ILE A 188 -12.44 -12.05 -5.05
N ALA A 189 -12.46 -12.06 -3.71
CA ALA A 189 -12.27 -13.26 -2.90
C ALA A 189 -13.35 -14.34 -3.16
N SER A 190 -14.54 -13.97 -3.66
CA SER A 190 -15.59 -14.93 -4.05
C SER A 190 -15.19 -15.84 -5.22
N ILE A 191 -14.11 -15.52 -5.94
CA ILE A 191 -13.47 -16.43 -6.92
C ILE A 191 -12.88 -17.67 -6.23
N GLY A 192 -12.53 -17.54 -4.95
CA GLY A 192 -11.88 -18.58 -4.15
C GLY A 192 -10.43 -18.24 -3.84
N LEU A 193 -10.05 -18.36 -2.57
CA LEU A 193 -8.66 -18.18 -2.11
C LEU A 193 -7.89 -19.49 -2.15
N TYR A 194 -6.69 -19.47 -2.71
CA TYR A 194 -5.78 -20.61 -2.65
C TYR A 194 -5.08 -20.64 -1.28
N ARG A 195 -5.47 -21.61 -0.45
CA ARG A 195 -5.06 -21.69 0.95
C ARG A 195 -3.81 -22.55 1.14
N ASN A 196 -2.66 -22.06 0.70
CA ASN A 196 -1.36 -22.68 1.00
C ASN A 196 -0.45 -21.69 1.74
N ARG A 197 -0.21 -21.97 3.03
CA ARG A 197 0.55 -21.07 3.91
C ARG A 197 1.96 -20.78 3.44
N ASN A 198 2.67 -21.76 2.88
CA ASN A 198 4.08 -21.59 2.49
C ASN A 198 4.24 -20.56 1.38
N ILE A 199 3.47 -20.69 0.30
CA ILE A 199 3.51 -19.72 -0.81
C ILE A 199 2.83 -18.40 -0.42
N GLN A 200 1.79 -18.43 0.42
CA GLN A 200 1.13 -17.24 0.93
C GLN A 200 2.08 -16.37 1.76
N ASP A 201 2.81 -16.96 2.71
CA ASP A 201 3.80 -16.26 3.53
C ASP A 201 4.95 -15.76 2.65
N TYR A 202 5.42 -16.56 1.70
CA TYR A 202 6.46 -16.16 0.76
C TYR A 202 6.09 -14.93 -0.07
N ILE A 203 4.90 -14.90 -0.66
CA ILE A 203 4.40 -13.76 -1.44
C ILE A 203 4.25 -12.53 -0.55
N ASN A 204 3.73 -12.70 0.68
CA ASN A 204 3.64 -11.61 1.63
C ASN A 204 5.03 -11.04 1.99
N PHE A 205 6.05 -11.88 2.14
CA PHE A 205 7.42 -11.42 2.42
C PHE A 205 8.04 -10.68 1.23
N VAL A 206 7.88 -11.18 0.00
CA VAL A 206 8.36 -10.49 -1.21
C VAL A 206 7.64 -9.16 -1.39
N GLY A 207 6.31 -9.16 -1.23
CA GLY A 207 5.46 -7.97 -1.30
C GLY A 207 5.89 -6.90 -0.30
N ASN A 208 6.10 -7.25 0.98
CA ASN A 208 6.51 -6.28 1.99
C ASN A 208 7.94 -5.74 1.79
N ILE A 209 8.86 -6.53 1.23
CA ILE A 209 10.17 -6.01 0.79
C ILE A 209 10.00 -4.87 -0.24
N ILE A 210 9.03 -5.01 -1.14
CA ILE A 210 8.75 -4.02 -2.19
C ILE A 210 8.10 -2.80 -1.57
N VAL A 211 7.06 -2.97 -0.74
CA VAL A 211 6.34 -1.89 -0.03
C VAL A 211 7.30 -0.99 0.75
N GLU A 212 8.25 -1.57 1.50
CA GLU A 212 9.29 -0.79 2.21
C GLU A 212 10.14 0.11 1.28
N SER A 213 10.13 -0.15 -0.03
CA SER A 213 10.95 0.52 -1.03
C SER A 213 10.17 1.52 -1.90
N THR A 214 8.87 1.70 -1.64
CA THR A 214 7.98 2.62 -2.37
C THR A 214 7.73 3.91 -1.57
N ASP A 215 6.95 4.82 -2.17
CA ASP A 215 6.37 5.99 -1.52
C ASP A 215 5.14 5.65 -0.65
N ALA A 216 4.67 4.39 -0.67
CA ALA A 216 3.53 3.87 0.09
C ALA A 216 3.95 2.94 1.25
N TYR A 217 5.18 3.11 1.77
CA TYR A 217 5.77 2.24 2.80
C TYR A 217 4.99 2.20 4.13
N ASP A 218 4.13 3.19 4.37
CA ASP A 218 3.31 3.30 5.58
C ASP A 218 1.90 2.71 5.42
N ILE A 219 1.57 2.22 4.22
CA ILE A 219 0.31 1.51 3.93
C ILE A 219 0.47 0.02 4.26
N GLY A 220 -0.51 -0.54 4.97
CA GLY A 220 -0.53 -1.93 5.44
C GLY A 220 -0.99 -2.93 4.37
N PHE A 221 -0.16 -3.13 3.35
CA PHE A 221 -0.46 -4.04 2.24
C PHE A 221 -0.65 -5.50 2.68
N LYS A 222 -1.61 -6.18 2.06
CA LYS A 222 -1.90 -7.60 2.27
C LYS A 222 -2.03 -8.28 0.93
N PHE A 223 -1.37 -9.41 0.78
CA PHE A 223 -1.34 -10.15 -0.47
C PHE A 223 -2.12 -11.45 -0.31
N PHE A 224 -2.93 -11.81 -1.29
CA PHE A 224 -3.72 -13.03 -1.30
C PHE A 224 -3.58 -13.75 -2.63
N ILE A 225 -3.69 -15.08 -2.60
CA ILE A 225 -3.64 -15.90 -3.80
C ILE A 225 -5.06 -16.34 -4.16
N LEU A 226 -5.47 -16.15 -5.42
CA LEU A 226 -6.74 -16.65 -5.94
C LEU A 226 -6.57 -18.04 -6.56
N ASP A 227 -7.46 -18.97 -6.22
CA ASP A 227 -7.47 -20.35 -6.72
C ASP A 227 -8.10 -20.43 -8.11
N THR A 228 -7.46 -19.79 -9.08
CA THR A 228 -7.88 -19.81 -10.47
C THR A 228 -6.67 -19.89 -11.40
N ASN A 229 -6.81 -20.67 -12.48
CA ASN A 229 -5.79 -20.79 -13.52
C ASN A 229 -5.79 -19.60 -14.50
N LYS A 230 -6.78 -18.70 -14.41
CA LYS A 230 -6.76 -17.43 -15.16
C LYS A 230 -5.52 -16.64 -14.77
N VAL A 231 -4.83 -16.04 -15.73
CA VAL A 231 -3.63 -15.23 -15.48
C VAL A 231 -4.07 -13.82 -15.13
N ASN A 232 -3.92 -13.42 -13.86
CA ASN A 232 -4.31 -12.10 -13.41
C ASN A 232 -3.65 -11.67 -12.09
N ALA A 233 -3.74 -10.38 -11.81
CA ALA A 233 -3.53 -9.78 -10.50
C ALA A 233 -4.48 -8.58 -10.35
N TYR A 234 -4.79 -8.22 -9.10
CA TYR A 234 -5.75 -7.16 -8.80
C TYR A 234 -5.25 -6.32 -7.62
N ALA A 235 -5.39 -5.01 -7.74
CA ALA A 235 -5.12 -4.04 -6.69
C ALA A 235 -6.41 -3.37 -6.23
N CYS A 236 -6.77 -3.54 -4.96
CA CYS A 236 -7.88 -2.85 -4.32
C CYS A 236 -7.36 -1.62 -3.53
N PRO A 237 -8.15 -0.54 -3.44
CA PRO A 237 -7.92 0.53 -2.46
C PRO A 237 -7.68 -0.03 -1.05
N GLY A 238 -6.88 0.67 -0.24
CA GLY A 238 -6.53 0.19 1.11
C GLY A 238 -5.43 -0.90 1.15
N GLY A 239 -4.83 -1.24 0.01
CA GLY A 239 -3.62 -2.08 -0.05
C GLY A 239 -3.88 -3.58 -0.04
N ILE A 240 -5.05 -4.03 -0.48
CA ILE A 240 -5.31 -5.46 -0.68
C ILE A 240 -4.94 -5.81 -2.12
N ILE A 241 -4.01 -6.74 -2.30
CA ILE A 241 -3.56 -7.21 -3.61
C ILE A 241 -3.86 -8.70 -3.74
N PHE A 242 -4.45 -9.09 -4.86
CA PHE A 242 -4.64 -10.47 -5.24
C PHE A 242 -3.73 -10.84 -6.40
N ILE A 243 -3.19 -12.05 -6.38
CA ILE A 243 -2.49 -12.65 -7.51
C ILE A 243 -3.06 -14.04 -7.76
N THR A 244 -3.33 -14.39 -9.01
CA THR A 244 -3.91 -15.70 -9.32
C THR A 244 -2.85 -16.79 -9.38
N LYS A 245 -3.23 -18.05 -9.09
CA LYS A 245 -2.37 -19.20 -9.38
C LYS A 245 -1.92 -19.23 -10.84
N GLY A 246 -2.81 -18.88 -11.77
CA GLY A 246 -2.50 -18.76 -13.19
C GLY A 246 -1.31 -17.83 -13.46
N MET A 247 -1.29 -16.65 -12.84
CA MET A 247 -0.16 -15.71 -12.93
C MET A 247 1.10 -16.31 -12.32
N LEU A 248 1.00 -16.89 -11.11
CA LEU A 248 2.15 -17.48 -10.44
C LEU A 248 2.81 -18.59 -11.28
N LYS A 249 2.02 -19.38 -12.02
CA LYS A 249 2.53 -20.42 -12.93
C LYS A 249 3.35 -19.87 -14.11
N GLN A 250 3.22 -18.58 -14.44
CA GLN A 250 3.99 -17.93 -15.52
C GLN A 250 5.31 -17.31 -15.05
N ILE A 251 5.53 -17.22 -13.74
CA ILE A 251 6.72 -16.62 -13.13
C ILE A 251 7.86 -17.65 -13.09
N ASP A 252 9.06 -17.25 -13.52
CA ASP A 252 10.30 -18.05 -13.51
C ASP A 252 11.35 -17.50 -12.52
N SER A 253 11.14 -16.29 -11.98
CA SER A 253 12.02 -15.71 -10.98
C SER A 253 11.29 -14.86 -9.95
N GLU A 254 11.90 -14.69 -8.78
CA GLU A 254 11.35 -13.80 -7.75
C GLU A 254 11.38 -12.33 -8.18
N ALA A 255 12.31 -11.95 -9.07
CA ALA A 255 12.31 -10.60 -9.65
C ALA A 255 11.11 -10.35 -10.57
N GLU A 256 10.61 -11.37 -11.25
CA GLU A 256 9.38 -11.27 -12.04
C GLU A 256 8.15 -11.21 -11.13
N LEU A 257 8.10 -12.02 -10.07
CA LEU A 257 7.09 -11.86 -9.01
C LEU A 257 7.13 -10.45 -8.43
N ALA A 258 8.32 -9.95 -8.13
CA ALA A 258 8.48 -8.62 -7.58
C ALA A 258 7.97 -7.55 -8.53
N PHE A 259 8.17 -7.71 -9.85
CA PHE A 259 7.60 -6.79 -10.84
C PHE A 259 6.06 -6.81 -10.85
N VAL A 260 5.43 -7.98 -10.85
CA VAL A 260 3.95 -8.09 -10.81
C VAL A 260 3.42 -7.39 -9.55
N LEU A 261 3.97 -7.72 -8.38
CA LEU A 261 3.54 -7.11 -7.13
C LEU A 261 3.83 -5.61 -7.10
N ALA A 262 4.97 -5.16 -7.63
CA ALA A 262 5.35 -3.75 -7.68
C ALA A 262 4.41 -2.92 -8.58
N HIS A 263 3.97 -3.49 -9.70
CA HIS A 263 2.98 -2.89 -10.59
C HIS A 263 1.63 -2.71 -9.88
N GLU A 264 1.12 -3.75 -9.21
CA GLU A 264 -0.10 -3.65 -8.40
C GLU A 264 0.05 -2.66 -7.23
N ILE A 265 1.21 -2.66 -6.56
CA ILE A 265 1.52 -1.67 -5.51
C ILE A 265 1.52 -0.25 -6.08
N ALA A 266 1.97 -0.03 -7.33
CA ALA A 266 1.95 1.28 -7.95
C ALA A 266 0.53 1.80 -8.17
N HIS A 267 -0.41 0.97 -8.61
CA HIS A 267 -1.82 1.37 -8.70
C HIS A 267 -2.39 1.83 -7.35
N VAL A 268 -2.06 1.12 -6.28
CA VAL A 268 -2.49 1.48 -4.93
C VAL A 268 -1.80 2.76 -4.46
N ALA A 269 -0.47 2.83 -4.59
CA ALA A 269 0.34 3.95 -4.14
C ALA A 269 -0.03 5.28 -4.82
N ARG A 270 -0.47 5.21 -6.07
CA ARG A 270 -0.90 6.37 -6.86
C ARG A 270 -2.40 6.59 -6.90
N HIS A 271 -3.17 5.79 -6.14
CA HIS A 271 -4.62 5.90 -6.07
C HIS A 271 -5.30 5.79 -7.45
N HIS A 272 -4.69 5.09 -8.43
CA HIS A 272 -5.21 4.97 -9.79
C HIS A 272 -6.65 4.50 -9.83
N GLY A 273 -7.03 3.62 -8.90
CA GLY A 273 -8.42 3.20 -8.74
C GLY A 273 -9.39 4.37 -8.51
N MET A 274 -9.10 5.26 -7.56
CA MET A 274 -9.99 6.38 -7.20
C MET A 274 -9.96 7.46 -8.28
N LEU A 275 -8.77 7.79 -8.77
CA LEU A 275 -8.59 8.83 -9.79
C LEU A 275 -9.31 8.47 -11.09
N GLU A 276 -9.16 7.24 -11.55
CA GLU A 276 -9.84 6.77 -12.75
C GLU A 276 -11.35 6.81 -12.62
N LEU A 277 -11.85 6.48 -11.42
CA LEU A 277 -13.27 6.54 -11.17
C LEU A 277 -13.80 7.97 -11.14
N GLU A 278 -13.08 8.90 -10.53
CA GLU A 278 -13.40 10.33 -10.57
C GLU A 278 -13.42 10.86 -12.01
N GLU A 279 -12.42 10.48 -12.83
CA GLU A 279 -12.35 10.86 -14.25
C GLU A 279 -13.53 10.28 -15.04
N ARG A 280 -13.86 9.01 -14.85
CA ARG A 280 -15.00 8.36 -15.52
C ARG A 280 -16.33 8.95 -15.06
N LYS A 281 -16.49 9.25 -13.77
CA LYS A 281 -17.68 9.94 -13.24
C LYS A 281 -17.83 11.33 -13.84
N GLN A 282 -16.73 12.09 -13.99
CA GLN A 282 -16.75 13.39 -14.67
C GLN A 282 -17.08 13.26 -16.16
N GLN A 283 -16.62 12.20 -16.83
CA GLN A 283 -16.99 11.90 -18.21
C GLN A 283 -18.47 11.53 -18.33
N VAL A 284 -18.98 10.68 -17.45
CA VAL A 284 -20.41 10.35 -17.38
C VAL A 284 -21.24 11.59 -17.06
N MET A 285 -20.82 12.45 -16.12
CA MET A 285 -21.48 13.74 -15.85
C MET A 285 -21.37 14.75 -17.01
N ALA A 286 -20.31 14.69 -17.81
CA ALA A 286 -20.14 15.51 -19.01
C ALA A 286 -20.96 14.97 -20.20
N ASP A 287 -21.17 13.66 -20.28
CA ASP A 287 -22.06 13.00 -21.23
C ASP A 287 -23.53 13.12 -20.80
N ASP A 288 -23.81 13.08 -19.49
CA ASP A 288 -25.11 13.34 -18.85
C ASP A 288 -25.48 14.83 -18.86
N ALA A 289 -24.56 15.75 -19.18
CA ALA A 289 -24.90 17.14 -19.47
C ALA A 289 -25.82 17.28 -20.71
N PHE A 290 -25.95 16.22 -21.53
CA PHE A 290 -26.99 16.11 -22.55
C PHE A 290 -28.28 15.44 -22.06
N MET A 291 -28.24 14.66 -20.97
CA MET A 291 -29.40 14.01 -20.35
C MET A 291 -30.11 14.92 -19.32
N ASP A 292 -29.41 15.86 -18.70
CA ASP A 292 -29.96 16.88 -17.77
C ASP A 292 -30.79 17.98 -18.47
N MET A 293 -30.72 18.09 -19.81
CA MET A 293 -31.73 18.87 -20.54
C MET A 293 -33.05 18.11 -20.70
N GLU A 294 -33.04 16.78 -20.53
CA GLU A 294 -34.16 15.89 -20.78
C GLU A 294 -34.85 15.41 -19.49
N LYS A 295 -34.14 15.45 -18.34
CA LYS A 295 -34.70 15.31 -16.98
C LYS A 295 -35.00 16.67 -16.34
N GLU A 296 -36.18 16.81 -15.76
CA GLU A 296 -36.41 17.62 -14.55
C GLU A 296 -36.42 19.17 -14.66
N MET A 297 -37.29 19.93 -15.32
CA MET A 297 -38.61 19.79 -15.95
C MET A 297 -39.72 18.97 -15.28
N ASP A 298 -39.46 18.27 -14.18
CA ASP A 298 -40.39 17.31 -13.57
C ASP A 298 -40.61 17.51 -12.06
N GLU A 299 -39.68 17.98 -11.22
CA GLU A 299 -39.92 17.95 -9.75
C GLU A 299 -39.63 19.25 -9.00
N ILE A 300 -40.66 20.10 -9.04
CA ILE A 300 -40.94 21.16 -8.08
C ILE A 300 -41.20 20.53 -6.70
N GLY A 301 -40.24 20.66 -5.78
CA GLY A 301 -40.51 20.79 -4.35
C GLY A 301 -40.32 19.57 -3.45
N GLY A 302 -39.32 19.66 -2.57
CA GLY A 302 -39.52 19.38 -1.14
C GLY A 302 -38.45 18.56 -0.42
N GLY A 303 -37.88 19.16 0.65
CA GLY A 303 -37.64 18.45 1.91
C GLY A 303 -36.21 17.98 2.22
N PHE A 304 -35.44 18.81 2.92
CA PHE A 304 -34.21 18.42 3.61
C PHE A 304 -34.51 17.41 4.74
N ASP A 305 -34.23 16.13 4.52
CA ASP A 305 -33.95 15.11 5.56
C ASP A 305 -33.02 13.98 5.03
N GLU A 306 -32.24 14.26 3.97
CA GLU A 306 -31.66 13.28 3.02
C GLU A 306 -30.15 12.99 3.22
N GLU A 307 -29.51 13.50 4.27
CA GLU A 307 -28.03 13.60 4.30
C GLU A 307 -27.27 12.31 4.68
N ILE A 308 -27.95 11.21 5.03
CA ILE A 308 -27.30 9.90 5.33
C ILE A 308 -27.59 8.86 4.23
N GLY A 309 -28.74 8.93 3.56
CA GLY A 309 -29.11 8.00 2.48
C GLY A 309 -28.32 8.26 1.19
N ASP A 310 -28.12 9.53 0.85
CA ASP A 310 -27.45 9.93 -0.39
C ASP A 310 -25.96 9.56 -0.40
N VAL A 311 -25.28 9.70 0.75
CA VAL A 311 -23.88 9.31 0.90
C VAL A 311 -23.73 7.79 0.77
N GLU A 312 -24.68 7.00 1.27
CA GLU A 312 -24.65 5.55 1.13
C GLU A 312 -24.88 5.11 -0.32
N ALA A 313 -25.86 5.70 -1.02
CA ALA A 313 -26.12 5.41 -2.43
C ALA A 313 -24.96 5.82 -3.35
N GLU A 314 -24.37 7.00 -3.13
CA GLU A 314 -23.21 7.47 -3.90
C GLU A 314 -21.98 6.56 -3.70
N MET A 315 -21.75 6.07 -2.47
CA MET A 315 -20.67 5.11 -2.19
C MET A 315 -20.92 3.74 -2.83
N GLU A 316 -22.18 3.32 -2.99
CA GLU A 316 -22.54 2.08 -3.68
C GLU A 316 -22.27 2.16 -5.19
N ASP A 317 -22.69 3.24 -5.86
CA ASP A 317 -22.44 3.45 -7.29
C ASP A 317 -20.94 3.53 -7.59
N LEU A 318 -20.21 4.22 -6.72
CA LEU A 318 -18.75 4.32 -6.79
C LEU A 318 -18.12 2.92 -6.75
N ALA A 319 -18.60 2.04 -5.87
CA ALA A 319 -18.05 0.71 -5.70
C ALA A 319 -18.41 -0.26 -6.85
N VAL A 320 -19.55 -0.08 -7.54
CA VAL A 320 -19.90 -0.80 -8.79
C VAL A 320 -18.96 -0.42 -9.92
N GLN A 321 -18.79 0.89 -10.16
CA GLN A 321 -17.92 1.38 -11.23
C GLN A 321 -16.46 0.99 -10.97
N PHE A 322 -16.06 0.95 -9.70
CA PHE A 322 -14.78 0.41 -9.27
C PHE A 322 -14.59 -1.06 -9.64
N TYR A 323 -15.60 -1.88 -9.35
CA TYR A 323 -15.59 -3.29 -9.71
C TYR A 323 -15.44 -3.44 -11.23
N ASP A 324 -16.21 -2.67 -12.00
CA ASP A 324 -16.12 -2.67 -13.46
C ASP A 324 -14.71 -2.30 -13.94
N THR A 325 -14.11 -1.25 -13.38
CA THR A 325 -12.75 -0.79 -13.71
C THR A 325 -11.67 -1.84 -13.40
N ILE A 326 -11.76 -2.52 -12.26
CA ILE A 326 -10.77 -3.54 -11.87
C ILE A 326 -10.86 -4.79 -12.75
N PHE A 327 -12.04 -5.10 -13.28
CA PHE A 327 -12.26 -6.29 -14.10
C PHE A 327 -12.16 -6.02 -15.61
N ASN A 328 -12.62 -4.88 -16.10
CA ASN A 328 -12.63 -4.53 -17.52
C ASN A 328 -11.40 -3.71 -17.94
N GLY A 329 -10.46 -3.50 -17.04
CA GLY A 329 -9.23 -2.77 -17.31
C GLY A 329 -9.33 -1.25 -17.11
N ARG A 330 -8.16 -0.64 -17.11
CA ARG A 330 -7.83 0.72 -16.72
C ARG A 330 -7.45 1.57 -17.92
N LEU A 331 -7.60 2.88 -17.75
CA LEU A 331 -7.09 3.87 -18.68
C LEU A 331 -5.57 3.72 -18.89
N GLU A 332 -5.17 3.90 -20.14
CA GLU A 332 -3.80 3.70 -20.62
C GLU A 332 -2.74 4.46 -19.81
N GLN A 333 -3.02 5.71 -19.45
CA GLN A 333 -2.09 6.56 -18.69
C GLN A 333 -1.71 5.94 -17.33
N TYR A 334 -2.66 5.28 -16.66
CA TYR A 334 -2.42 4.66 -15.36
C TYR A 334 -1.63 3.36 -15.46
N GLU A 335 -1.78 2.61 -16.56
CA GLU A 335 -0.95 1.44 -16.85
C GLU A 335 0.49 1.82 -17.15
N GLU A 336 0.70 2.88 -17.93
CA GLU A 336 2.04 3.37 -18.25
C GLU A 336 2.75 3.91 -17.01
N GLU A 337 2.05 4.63 -16.12
CA GLU A 337 2.61 5.04 -14.83
C GLU A 337 2.89 3.83 -13.92
N ALA A 338 1.98 2.86 -13.86
CA ALA A 338 2.17 1.66 -13.05
C ALA A 338 3.32 0.78 -13.54
N ASP A 339 3.55 0.66 -14.85
CA ASP A 339 4.73 -0.02 -15.41
C ASP A 339 6.02 0.72 -15.05
N HIS A 340 6.03 2.05 -15.19
CA HIS A 340 7.18 2.87 -14.83
C HIS A 340 7.56 2.73 -13.35
N LEU A 341 6.59 2.92 -12.46
CA LEU A 341 6.77 2.79 -11.02
C LEU A 341 7.06 1.35 -10.62
N GLY A 342 6.41 0.37 -11.25
CA GLY A 342 6.66 -1.05 -11.04
C GLY A 342 8.12 -1.41 -11.29
N LEU A 343 8.72 -0.90 -12.37
CA LEU A 343 10.16 -1.06 -12.64
C LEU A 343 11.03 -0.38 -11.57
N LEU A 344 10.69 0.85 -11.17
CA LEU A 344 11.41 1.61 -10.16
C LEU A 344 11.34 0.94 -8.78
N TYR A 345 10.17 0.52 -8.33
CA TYR A 345 9.94 -0.16 -7.06
C TYR A 345 10.66 -1.50 -7.00
N THR A 346 10.57 -2.30 -8.06
CA THR A 346 11.31 -3.56 -8.21
C THR A 346 12.82 -3.33 -8.05
N ALA A 347 13.36 -2.36 -8.79
CA ALA A 347 14.77 -2.04 -8.76
C ALA A 347 15.23 -1.41 -7.43
N ARG A 348 14.42 -0.55 -6.81
CA ARG A 348 14.68 0.05 -5.48
C ARG A 348 14.70 -0.99 -4.39
N ALA A 349 13.79 -1.95 -4.45
CA ALA A 349 13.76 -3.13 -3.58
C ALA A 349 14.99 -4.03 -3.80
N GLY A 350 15.71 -3.85 -4.91
CA GLY A 350 16.98 -4.49 -5.26
C GLY A 350 16.84 -5.65 -6.26
N TYR A 351 15.60 -5.96 -6.68
CA TYR A 351 15.33 -6.97 -7.70
C TYR A 351 15.68 -6.44 -9.08
N ASN A 352 16.09 -7.34 -9.98
CA ASN A 352 16.39 -6.98 -11.35
C ASN A 352 15.10 -6.73 -12.14
N ALA A 353 14.67 -5.48 -12.22
CA ALA A 353 13.46 -5.10 -12.95
C ALA A 353 13.52 -5.41 -14.46
N ARG A 354 14.69 -5.74 -15.02
CA ARG A 354 14.82 -6.17 -16.43
C ARG A 354 14.12 -7.50 -16.70
N GLU A 355 13.90 -8.33 -15.67
CA GLU A 355 13.18 -9.59 -15.83
C GLU A 355 11.69 -9.37 -16.14
N ALA A 356 11.14 -8.17 -15.91
CA ALA A 356 9.78 -7.81 -16.31
C ALA A 356 9.52 -8.07 -17.80
N LEU A 357 10.49 -7.74 -18.66
CA LEU A 357 10.39 -7.99 -20.10
C LEU A 357 10.33 -9.49 -20.41
N ALA A 358 11.04 -10.34 -19.66
CA ALA A 358 11.00 -11.78 -19.84
C ALA A 358 9.62 -12.34 -19.49
N LEU A 359 9.02 -11.88 -18.39
CA LEU A 359 7.65 -12.22 -18.01
C LEU A 359 6.65 -11.78 -19.09
N LEU A 360 6.67 -10.51 -19.51
CA LEU A 360 5.73 -10.00 -20.51
C LEU A 360 5.82 -10.76 -21.84
N ASN A 361 7.04 -11.11 -22.29
CA ASN A 361 7.19 -11.94 -23.49
C ASN A 361 6.58 -13.34 -23.30
N ARG A 362 6.63 -13.94 -22.11
CA ARG A 362 5.94 -15.22 -21.86
C ARG A 362 4.42 -15.05 -21.86
N LEU A 363 3.92 -14.00 -21.22
CA LEU A 363 2.50 -13.66 -21.21
C LEU A 363 1.95 -13.38 -22.62
N TYR A 364 2.77 -12.82 -23.50
CA TYR A 364 2.41 -12.56 -24.89
C TYR A 364 2.21 -13.84 -25.73
N LEU A 365 2.86 -14.94 -25.34
CA LEU A 365 2.86 -16.19 -26.09
C LEU A 365 1.74 -17.15 -25.68
N ILE A 366 1.05 -16.89 -24.56
CA ILE A 366 -0.08 -17.69 -24.11
C ILE A 366 -1.39 -17.12 -24.66
N GLU A 367 -2.34 -18.00 -25.00
CA GLU A 367 -3.69 -17.59 -25.35
C GLU A 367 -4.33 -16.89 -24.14
N SER A 368 -4.87 -15.67 -24.33
CA SER A 368 -5.33 -14.87 -23.20
C SER A 368 -6.55 -15.51 -22.54
N GLN A 369 -6.33 -16.21 -21.43
CA GLN A 369 -7.39 -16.66 -20.52
C GLN A 369 -7.65 -15.64 -19.40
N SER A 370 -7.12 -14.42 -19.53
CA SER A 370 -7.36 -13.33 -18.59
C SER A 370 -8.79 -12.82 -18.75
N THR A 371 -9.44 -12.52 -17.63
CA THR A 371 -10.68 -11.73 -17.61
C THR A 371 -10.44 -10.24 -17.47
N ASN A 372 -9.20 -9.81 -17.26
CA ASN A 372 -8.80 -8.40 -17.18
C ASN A 372 -8.09 -7.97 -18.48
N GLU A 373 -8.51 -6.83 -19.02
CA GLU A 373 -8.06 -6.31 -20.32
C GLU A 373 -6.55 -5.98 -20.37
N HIS A 374 -5.88 -5.80 -19.21
CA HIS A 374 -4.42 -5.52 -19.17
C HIS A 374 -3.51 -6.68 -19.55
N TYR A 375 -4.02 -7.90 -19.45
CA TYR A 375 -3.32 -9.10 -19.92
C TYR A 375 -3.85 -9.56 -21.28
N THR A 376 -4.49 -8.66 -22.04
CA THR A 376 -4.79 -8.91 -23.45
C THR A 376 -3.53 -8.86 -24.29
N TYR A 377 -3.57 -9.54 -25.44
CA TYR A 377 -2.48 -9.55 -26.40
C TYR A 377 -2.06 -8.12 -26.82
N GLN A 378 -3.01 -7.22 -27.06
CA GLN A 378 -2.72 -5.85 -27.50
C GLN A 378 -2.03 -5.04 -26.41
N GLN A 379 -2.53 -5.11 -25.18
CA GLN A 379 -1.94 -4.43 -24.03
C GLN A 379 -0.52 -4.96 -23.73
N ILE A 380 -0.34 -6.28 -23.67
CA ILE A 380 0.98 -6.88 -23.46
C ILE A 380 1.97 -6.46 -24.56
N ARG A 381 1.54 -6.49 -25.83
CA ARG A 381 2.38 -6.03 -26.96
C ARG A 381 2.84 -4.59 -26.79
N LYS A 382 1.93 -3.71 -26.35
CA LYS A 382 2.21 -2.30 -26.11
C LYS A 382 3.20 -2.11 -24.96
N ARG A 383 2.96 -2.77 -23.82
CA ARG A 383 3.87 -2.76 -22.65
C ARG A 383 5.27 -3.24 -23.03
N ILE A 384 5.39 -4.32 -23.81
CA ILE A 384 6.67 -4.81 -24.35
C ILE A 384 7.36 -3.73 -25.21
N SER A 385 6.61 -3.05 -26.09
CA SER A 385 7.14 -1.99 -26.94
C SER A 385 7.67 -0.81 -26.11
N ILE A 386 6.89 -0.34 -25.14
CA ILE A 386 7.26 0.75 -24.22
C ILE A 386 8.52 0.36 -23.44
N MET A 387 8.56 -0.83 -22.84
CA MET A 387 9.72 -1.29 -22.08
C MET A 387 11.00 -1.42 -22.94
N LYS A 388 10.87 -1.90 -24.19
CA LYS A 388 12.03 -2.03 -25.11
C LYS A 388 12.56 -0.68 -25.57
N ASN A 389 11.65 0.26 -25.86
CA ASN A 389 12.01 1.59 -26.34
C ASN A 389 12.41 2.55 -25.20
N ASN A 390 12.34 2.08 -23.95
CA ASN A 390 12.81 2.71 -22.72
C ASN A 390 12.60 4.23 -22.69
N PRO A 391 11.34 4.73 -22.77
CA PRO A 391 11.06 6.16 -22.63
C PRO A 391 11.49 6.70 -21.26
N TYR A 392 11.64 5.81 -20.27
CA TYR A 392 11.98 6.17 -18.89
C TYR A 392 13.47 6.39 -18.64
N HIS A 393 14.35 6.15 -19.63
CA HIS A 393 15.81 6.28 -19.50
C HIS A 393 16.39 5.63 -18.22
N LEU A 394 15.77 4.54 -17.74
CA LEU A 394 16.08 4.00 -16.41
C LEU A 394 17.51 3.44 -16.37
N SER A 395 18.41 4.18 -15.71
CA SER A 395 19.76 3.72 -15.41
C SER A 395 19.73 2.76 -14.22
N LEU A 396 19.17 1.57 -14.44
CA LEU A 396 19.04 0.55 -13.39
C LEU A 396 20.41 -0.03 -13.05
N PRO A 397 20.75 -0.22 -11.76
CA PRO A 397 21.97 -0.91 -11.35
C PRO A 397 22.15 -2.28 -12.03
N LYS A 398 23.39 -2.69 -12.27
CA LYS A 398 23.72 -3.98 -12.91
C LYS A 398 23.70 -5.18 -11.97
N LYS A 399 23.96 -4.97 -10.67
CA LYS A 399 24.06 -6.04 -9.65
C LYS A 399 22.79 -6.10 -8.80
N LEU A 400 21.68 -6.45 -9.45
CA LEU A 400 20.38 -6.66 -8.82
C LEU A 400 20.05 -8.15 -8.82
N PHE A 401 19.15 -8.58 -7.95
CA PHE A 401 18.88 -10.00 -7.74
C PHE A 401 17.71 -10.52 -8.58
N ASN A 402 17.86 -11.73 -9.12
CA ASN A 402 16.78 -12.47 -9.79
C ASN A 402 16.12 -13.51 -8.88
N HIS A 403 16.92 -14.13 -7.99
CA HIS A 403 16.51 -15.19 -7.06
C HIS A 403 15.69 -16.35 -7.68
N LYS A 404 16.03 -16.79 -8.90
CA LYS A 404 15.37 -17.93 -9.59
C LYS A 404 15.27 -19.20 -8.74
N ALA A 405 16.35 -19.60 -8.06
CA ALA A 405 16.35 -20.81 -7.22
C ALA A 405 15.38 -20.70 -6.03
N ARG A 406 15.36 -19.54 -5.36
CA ARG A 406 14.47 -19.30 -4.22
C ARG A 406 13.00 -19.27 -4.67
N TRP A 407 12.71 -18.70 -5.84
CA TRP A 407 11.39 -18.80 -6.45
C TRP A 407 10.99 -20.25 -6.73
N LYS A 408 11.86 -21.06 -7.35
CA LYS A 408 11.57 -22.47 -7.62
C LYS A 408 11.27 -23.27 -6.35
N GLU A 409 11.97 -23.00 -5.25
CA GLU A 409 11.68 -23.62 -3.94
C GLU A 409 10.28 -23.24 -3.41
N ALA A 410 9.83 -22.01 -3.62
CA ALA A 410 8.50 -21.57 -3.21
C ALA A 410 7.40 -22.07 -4.16
N ALA A 411 7.69 -22.10 -5.47
CA ALA A 411 6.74 -22.46 -6.51
C ALA A 411 6.28 -23.92 -6.46
N ILE A 412 6.99 -24.81 -5.76
CA ILE A 412 6.57 -26.20 -5.54
C ILE A 412 5.21 -26.29 -4.80
N PHE A 413 4.82 -25.22 -4.11
CA PHE A 413 3.57 -25.13 -3.36
C PHE A 413 2.41 -24.55 -4.20
N ILE A 414 2.57 -24.50 -5.53
CA ILE A 414 1.53 -24.07 -6.47
C ILE A 414 1.10 -25.30 -7.28
N ASP A 415 -0.06 -25.86 -6.93
CA ASP A 415 -0.64 -27.03 -7.63
C ASP A 415 -1.19 -26.70 -9.03
#